data_AF-A0A8H5MRA5-F1
#
_entry.id   AF-A0A8H5MRA5-F1
#
_cell.length_a   1.000
_cell.length_b   1.000
_cell.length_c   1.000
_cell.angle_alpha   90.00
_cell.angle_beta   90.00
_cell.angle_gamma   90.00
#
_symmetry.space_group_name_H-M   'P 1'
#
loop_
_entity.id
_entity.type
_entity.pdbx_description
1 polymer ?
#
loop_
_entity_poly.entity_id
_entity_poly.type
_entity_poly.pdbx_seq_one_letter_code
_entity_poly.pdbx_strand_id
1 'polypeptide(L)'
;MTEPSVYHDDVPGTVRLVDINGMNSSGPHDSHHKDIVLVPRPSSDPNDPLNWSPRRKLLAVSMSYLYVLGTGIATSLQYSVLADITKDTGISTANLVQGTGVMFLFFGWACLIWQPIALTYGRRGVYLTTMLLTIPIMVWTAYSTSAGEWFAHRILIGIIVSPIESLCEVTVFDLFFSHIRGTYMSLYVAILFGSNFLAPLVAGWFNDAFGWRWTMHFGAIICAICFLVLFFFMEETMYFRGASLES
;
A
#
# COMPACT_ATOMS: atom_id res chain seq x y z
N MET A 1 -17.53 -51.73 -22.42
CA MET A 1 -17.66 -50.34 -22.92
C MET A 1 -17.16 -49.46 -21.80
N THR A 2 -15.86 -49.18 -21.79
CA THR A 2 -15.14 -48.52 -20.69
C THR A 2 -15.26 -47.01 -20.84
N GLU A 3 -15.70 -46.33 -19.78
CA GLU A 3 -15.76 -44.87 -19.69
C GLU A 3 -14.37 -44.25 -19.96
N PRO A 4 -14.27 -43.14 -20.70
CA PRO A 4 -13.01 -42.45 -20.89
C PRO A 4 -12.62 -41.75 -19.58
N SER A 5 -11.51 -42.19 -18.98
CA SER A 5 -10.89 -41.53 -17.83
C SER A 5 -10.46 -40.12 -18.20
N VAL A 6 -11.13 -39.12 -17.62
CA VAL A 6 -10.75 -37.71 -17.71
C VAL A 6 -9.42 -37.52 -16.99
N TYR A 7 -8.36 -37.26 -17.75
CA TYR A 7 -7.06 -36.90 -17.22
C TYR A 7 -7.16 -35.50 -16.59
N HIS A 8 -7.02 -35.42 -15.27
CA HIS A 8 -6.72 -34.17 -14.58
C HIS A 8 -5.23 -33.86 -14.77
N ASP A 9 -4.89 -33.07 -15.79
CA ASP A 9 -3.58 -32.41 -15.90
C ASP A 9 -3.53 -31.22 -14.91
N ASP A 10 -3.65 -31.50 -13.62
CA ASP A 10 -3.38 -30.51 -12.58
C ASP A 10 -1.86 -30.48 -12.36
N VAL A 11 -1.16 -29.71 -13.21
CA VAL A 11 0.26 -29.43 -13.03
C VAL A 11 0.41 -28.67 -11.71
N PRO A 12 1.18 -29.18 -10.72
CA PRO A 12 1.33 -28.54 -9.42
C PRO A 12 1.79 -27.08 -9.58
N GLY A 13 1.00 -26.14 -9.06
CA GLY A 13 1.30 -24.71 -9.13
C GLY A 13 0.64 -23.94 -10.28
N THR A 14 -0.15 -24.59 -11.14
CA THR A 14 -0.99 -23.90 -12.13
C THR A 14 -2.45 -23.84 -11.69
N VAL A 15 -3.07 -22.68 -11.87
CA VAL A 15 -4.49 -22.46 -11.57
C VAL A 15 -5.21 -22.20 -12.89
N ARG A 16 -6.17 -23.05 -13.25
CA ARG A 16 -6.96 -22.90 -14.48
C ARG A 16 -8.01 -21.80 -14.30
N LEU A 17 -7.81 -20.67 -14.96
CA LEU A 17 -8.67 -19.47 -14.86
C LEU A 17 -9.85 -19.46 -15.84
N VAL A 18 -9.78 -20.27 -16.90
CA VAL A 18 -10.79 -20.29 -17.98
C VAL A 18 -11.22 -21.74 -18.22
N ASP A 19 -12.52 -22.02 -18.06
CA ASP A 19 -13.12 -23.31 -18.41
C ASP A 19 -13.93 -23.17 -19.72
N ILE A 20 -13.28 -23.45 -20.84
CA ILE A 20 -13.85 -23.33 -22.19
C ILE A 20 -14.81 -24.50 -22.50
N ASN A 21 -14.70 -25.62 -21.78
CA ASN A 21 -15.38 -26.88 -22.12
C ASN A 21 -16.53 -27.27 -21.17
N GLY A 22 -16.83 -26.46 -20.15
CA GLY A 22 -17.91 -26.73 -19.18
C GLY A 22 -17.77 -28.05 -18.41
N MET A 23 -16.55 -28.59 -18.31
CA MET A 23 -16.28 -29.92 -17.74
C MET A 23 -16.07 -29.88 -16.22
N ASN A 24 -15.82 -28.71 -15.62
CA ASN A 24 -15.63 -28.55 -14.17
C ASN A 24 -16.68 -27.62 -13.54
N SER A 25 -17.96 -27.98 -13.68
CA SER A 25 -19.12 -27.22 -13.19
C SER A 25 -19.34 -27.28 -11.66
N SER A 26 -18.31 -27.04 -10.84
CA SER A 26 -18.43 -27.10 -9.38
C SER A 26 -17.87 -25.88 -8.63
N GLY A 27 -17.39 -24.84 -9.35
CA GLY A 27 -16.97 -23.56 -8.77
C GLY A 27 -17.94 -22.42 -9.13
N PRO A 28 -18.11 -21.40 -8.27
CA PRO A 28 -18.86 -20.21 -8.66
C PRO A 28 -18.12 -19.49 -9.80
N HIS A 29 -18.85 -19.24 -10.89
CA HIS A 29 -18.37 -18.50 -12.05
C HIS A 29 -18.72 -17.01 -11.91
N ASP A 30 -18.00 -16.15 -12.62
CA ASP A 30 -18.37 -14.74 -12.68
C ASP A 30 -19.76 -14.58 -13.33
N SER A 31 -20.58 -13.69 -12.74
CA SER A 31 -21.93 -13.37 -13.18
C SER A 31 -22.00 -12.84 -14.62
N HIS A 32 -20.93 -12.19 -15.09
CA HIS A 32 -20.84 -11.63 -16.43
C HIS A 32 -20.11 -12.54 -17.43
N HIS A 33 -19.18 -13.39 -16.97
CA HIS A 33 -18.38 -14.30 -17.80
C HIS A 33 -18.41 -15.73 -17.23
N LYS A 34 -19.35 -16.54 -17.73
CA LYS A 34 -19.58 -17.93 -17.29
C LYS A 34 -18.37 -18.84 -17.47
N ASP A 35 -17.41 -18.47 -18.32
CA ASP A 35 -16.22 -19.28 -18.62
C ASP A 35 -15.06 -19.01 -17.63
N ILE A 36 -15.18 -18.02 -16.74
CA ILE A 36 -14.11 -17.65 -15.80
C ILE A 36 -14.35 -18.33 -14.45
N VAL A 37 -13.38 -19.10 -13.99
CA VAL A 37 -13.39 -19.74 -12.66
C VAL A 37 -12.87 -18.75 -11.63
N LEU A 38 -13.68 -18.45 -10.61
CA LEU A 38 -13.30 -17.54 -9.53
C LEU A 38 -12.31 -18.24 -8.58
N VAL A 39 -11.06 -17.77 -8.60
CA VAL A 39 -10.00 -18.24 -7.69
C VAL A 39 -9.45 -17.06 -6.89
N PRO A 40 -9.43 -17.12 -5.54
CA PRO A 40 -9.91 -18.21 -4.67
C PRO A 40 -11.43 -18.39 -4.68
N ARG A 41 -11.90 -19.60 -4.33
CA ARG A 41 -13.34 -19.90 -4.22
C ARG A 41 -13.96 -18.94 -3.17
N PRO A 42 -14.98 -18.13 -3.52
CA PRO A 42 -15.70 -17.31 -2.56
C PRO A 42 -16.26 -18.21 -1.45
N SER A 43 -16.03 -17.84 -0.18
CA SER A 43 -16.79 -18.48 0.90
C SER A 43 -18.24 -17.98 0.87
N SER A 44 -19.17 -18.75 1.43
CA SER A 44 -20.58 -18.37 1.52
C SER A 44 -20.86 -17.31 2.59
N ASP A 45 -19.84 -16.78 3.26
CA ASP A 45 -20.02 -15.80 4.32
C ASP A 45 -20.15 -14.37 3.77
N PRO A 46 -21.16 -13.60 4.23
CA PRO A 46 -21.35 -12.19 3.85
C PRO A 46 -20.19 -11.25 4.23
N ASN A 47 -19.30 -11.70 5.12
CA ASN A 47 -18.13 -10.95 5.58
C ASN A 47 -16.89 -11.19 4.72
N ASP A 48 -16.94 -12.09 3.73
CA ASP A 48 -15.83 -12.28 2.79
C ASP A 48 -15.69 -11.02 1.90
N PRO A 49 -14.54 -10.33 1.89
CA PRO A 49 -14.26 -9.18 1.03
C PRO A 49 -14.48 -9.50 -0.46
N LEU A 50 -14.38 -10.79 -0.83
CA LEU A 50 -14.63 -11.28 -2.18
C LEU A 50 -16.12 -11.18 -2.59
N ASN A 51 -17.07 -11.16 -1.66
CA ASN A 51 -18.51 -11.07 -1.92
C ASN A 51 -19.07 -9.66 -1.78
N TRP A 52 -18.25 -8.67 -1.41
CA TRP A 52 -18.71 -7.30 -1.23
C TRP A 52 -19.21 -6.67 -2.54
N SER A 53 -20.17 -5.75 -2.42
CA SER A 53 -20.67 -4.98 -3.55
C SER A 53 -19.52 -4.22 -4.24
N PRO A 54 -19.55 -4.05 -5.57
CA PRO A 54 -18.46 -3.43 -6.33
C PRO A 54 -18.13 -2.02 -5.85
N ARG A 55 -19.12 -1.28 -5.34
CA ARG A 55 -18.93 0.06 -4.74
C ARG A 55 -18.13 0.01 -3.45
N ARG A 56 -18.39 -0.99 -2.60
CA ARG A 56 -17.68 -1.18 -1.33
C ARG A 56 -16.24 -1.61 -1.56
N LYS A 57 -16.00 -2.51 -2.52
CA LYS A 57 -14.65 -2.90 -2.96
C LYS A 57 -13.86 -1.72 -3.50
N LEU A 58 -14.49 -0.92 -4.38
CA LEU A 58 -13.86 0.26 -4.95
C LEU A 58 -13.52 1.30 -3.87
N LEU A 59 -14.40 1.51 -2.90
CA LEU A 59 -14.16 2.43 -1.79
C LEU A 59 -12.95 1.99 -0.95
N ALA A 60 -12.90 0.72 -0.53
CA ALA A 60 -11.78 0.18 0.25
C ALA A 60 -10.43 0.29 -0.47
N VAL A 61 -10.41 0.01 -1.78
CA VAL A 61 -9.21 0.12 -2.63
C VAL A 61 -8.83 1.58 -2.88
N SER A 62 -9.81 2.46 -3.06
CA SER A 62 -9.56 3.90 -3.19
C SER A 62 -8.95 4.46 -1.90
N MET A 63 -9.32 3.93 -0.74
CA MET A 63 -8.71 4.32 0.54
C MET A 63 -7.26 3.85 0.66
N SER A 64 -6.93 2.63 0.22
CA SER A 64 -5.52 2.18 0.20
C SER A 64 -4.69 3.03 -0.78
N TYR A 65 -5.25 3.39 -1.94
CA TYR A 65 -4.58 4.30 -2.88
C TYR A 65 -4.40 5.71 -2.32
N LEU A 66 -5.38 6.24 -1.58
CA LEU A 66 -5.26 7.52 -0.91
C LEU A 66 -4.16 7.49 0.17
N TYR A 67 -4.05 6.40 0.91
CA TYR A 67 -2.95 6.19 1.86
C TYR A 67 -1.59 6.25 1.16
N VAL A 68 -1.44 5.55 0.03
CA VAL A 68 -0.21 5.53 -0.78
C VAL A 68 0.11 6.93 -1.31
N LEU A 69 -0.88 7.65 -1.83
CA LEU A 69 -0.71 9.02 -2.30
C LEU A 69 -0.27 9.96 -1.17
N GLY A 70 -0.94 9.92 -0.02
CA GLY A 70 -0.63 10.81 1.09
C GLY A 70 0.76 10.57 1.68
N THR A 71 1.09 9.32 2.00
CA THR A 71 2.40 8.95 2.55
C THR A 71 3.52 9.04 1.52
N GLY A 72 3.26 8.67 0.27
CA GLY A 72 4.20 8.78 -0.84
C GLY A 72 4.56 10.23 -1.13
N ILE A 73 3.58 11.13 -1.19
CA ILE A 73 3.85 12.57 -1.34
C ILE A 73 4.68 13.08 -0.16
N ALA A 74 4.25 12.85 1.08
CA ALA A 74 4.94 13.39 2.25
C ALA A 74 6.41 12.94 2.37
N THR A 75 6.71 11.68 2.04
CA THR A 75 8.08 11.15 2.11
C THR A 75 8.97 11.61 0.95
N SER A 76 8.40 11.98 -0.20
CA SER A 76 9.15 12.39 -1.39
C SER A 76 9.27 13.92 -1.57
N LEU A 77 8.51 14.74 -0.83
CA LEU A 77 8.66 16.21 -0.82
C LEU A 77 10.12 16.66 -0.57
N GLN A 78 10.86 15.91 0.25
CA GLN A 78 12.24 16.24 0.60
C GLN A 78 13.18 16.36 -0.61
N TYR A 79 12.92 15.63 -1.71
CA TYR A 79 13.86 15.51 -2.83
C TYR A 79 14.07 16.84 -3.55
N SER A 80 13.03 17.68 -3.65
CA SER A 80 13.14 19.03 -4.23
C SER A 80 13.84 20.03 -3.33
N VAL A 81 13.99 19.73 -2.05
CA VAL A 81 14.32 20.71 -1.02
C VAL A 81 15.71 20.46 -0.42
N LEU A 82 16.39 19.38 -0.83
CA LEU A 82 17.73 19.00 -0.35
C LEU A 82 18.75 20.14 -0.49
N ALA A 83 18.72 20.89 -1.59
CA ALA A 83 19.66 21.98 -1.83
C ALA A 83 19.50 23.13 -0.83
N ASP A 84 18.27 23.47 -0.45
CA ASP A 84 18.01 24.56 0.50
C ASP A 84 18.25 24.12 1.93
N ILE A 85 18.01 22.84 2.23
CA ILE A 85 18.40 22.24 3.51
C ILE A 85 19.92 22.30 3.67
N THR A 86 20.70 21.96 2.64
CA THR A 86 22.17 22.09 2.67
C THR A 86 22.62 23.52 2.93
N LYS A 87 21.99 24.52 2.29
CA LYS A 87 22.34 25.94 2.49
C LYS A 87 22.08 26.41 3.92
N ASP A 88 20.98 25.96 4.53
CA ASP A 88 20.55 26.44 5.85
C ASP A 88 21.20 25.67 7.01
N THR A 89 21.39 24.36 6.87
CA THR A 89 21.95 23.50 7.93
C THR A 89 23.46 23.26 7.80
N GLY A 90 24.04 23.56 6.63
CA GLY A 90 25.44 23.24 6.32
C GLY A 90 25.71 21.75 6.11
N ILE A 91 24.69 20.89 6.12
CA ILE A 91 24.84 19.45 5.91
C ILE A 91 25.10 19.17 4.43
N SER A 92 26.16 18.42 4.13
CA SER A 92 26.48 18.00 2.77
C SER A 92 25.32 17.24 2.11
N THR A 93 25.07 17.53 0.83
CA THR A 93 24.07 16.81 0.01
C THR A 93 24.31 15.30 0.01
N ALA A 94 25.57 14.86 0.08
CA ALA A 94 25.92 13.44 0.17
C ALA A 94 25.35 12.78 1.44
N ASN A 95 25.41 13.46 2.59
CA ASN A 95 24.88 12.94 3.85
C ASN A 95 23.34 12.91 3.84
N LEU A 96 22.70 13.92 3.23
CA LEU A 96 21.24 13.96 3.08
C LEU A 96 20.73 12.80 2.22
N VAL A 97 21.41 12.53 1.09
CA VAL A 97 21.11 11.41 0.19
C VAL A 97 21.37 10.06 0.88
N GLN A 98 22.48 9.94 1.64
CA GLN A 98 22.72 8.76 2.47
C GLN A 98 21.61 8.53 3.49
N GLY A 99 21.10 9.59 4.13
CA GLY A 99 19.96 9.50 5.05
C GLY A 99 18.70 8.96 4.37
N THR A 100 18.48 9.30 3.10
CA THR A 100 17.39 8.71 2.30
C THR A 100 17.66 7.23 1.99
N GLY A 101 18.91 6.86 1.67
CA GLY A 101 19.28 5.46 1.49
C GLY A 101 19.02 4.61 2.74
N VAL A 102 19.36 5.16 3.91
CA VAL A 102 19.07 4.52 5.22
C VAL A 102 17.56 4.39 5.44
N MET A 103 16.75 5.40 5.07
CA MET A 103 15.29 5.31 5.14
C MET A 103 14.77 4.10 4.35
N PHE A 104 15.22 3.90 3.10
CA PHE A 104 14.82 2.77 2.27
C PHE A 104 15.32 1.42 2.79
N LEU A 105 16.52 1.38 3.39
CA LEU A 105 17.03 0.18 4.04
C LEU A 105 16.09 -0.27 5.16
N PHE A 106 15.70 0.65 6.04
CA PHE A 106 14.77 0.34 7.14
C PHE A 106 13.35 0.07 6.65
N PHE A 107 12.96 0.62 5.51
CA PHE A 107 11.70 0.30 4.85
C PHE A 107 11.58 -1.20 4.56
N GLY A 108 12.60 -1.80 3.96
CA GLY A 108 12.62 -3.24 3.68
C GLY A 108 12.59 -4.09 4.95
N TRP A 109 13.43 -3.74 5.94
CA TRP A 109 13.49 -4.48 7.20
C TRP A 109 12.20 -4.40 8.02
N ALA A 110 11.58 -3.22 8.08
CA ALA A 110 10.36 -3.02 8.84
C ALA A 110 9.14 -3.68 8.18
N CYS A 111 9.12 -3.85 6.84
CA CYS A 111 8.08 -4.62 6.15
C CYS A 111 7.95 -6.05 6.73
N LEU A 112 9.06 -6.70 7.07
CA LEU A 112 9.05 -8.06 7.64
C LEU A 112 8.34 -8.13 8.99
N ILE A 113 8.36 -7.04 9.76
CA ILE A 113 7.76 -6.96 11.09
C ILE A 113 6.29 -6.52 10.98
N TRP A 114 6.00 -5.55 10.12
CA TRP A 114 4.64 -5.03 9.98
C TRP A 114 3.69 -5.99 9.25
N GLN A 115 4.21 -6.84 8.37
CA GLN A 115 3.39 -7.81 7.63
C GLN A 115 2.64 -8.79 8.56
N PRO A 116 3.28 -9.50 9.51
CA PRO A 116 2.56 -10.37 10.45
C PRO A 116 1.66 -9.59 11.41
N ILE A 117 2.03 -8.36 11.79
CA ILE A 117 1.19 -7.48 12.63
C ILE A 117 -0.09 -7.13 11.89
N ALA A 118 -0.02 -6.79 10.61
CA ALA A 118 -1.19 -6.45 9.82
C ALA A 118 -2.16 -7.62 9.60
N LEU A 119 -1.62 -8.86 9.54
CA LEU A 119 -2.40 -10.09 9.44
C LEU A 119 -3.05 -10.51 10.76
N THR A 120 -2.54 -10.05 11.91
CA THR A 120 -3.04 -10.45 13.24
C THR A 120 -3.94 -9.40 13.88
N TYR A 121 -3.58 -8.11 13.80
CA TYR A 121 -4.23 -7.02 14.54
C TYR A 121 -5.22 -6.18 13.74
N GLY A 122 -5.34 -6.41 12.44
CA GLY A 122 -6.23 -5.65 11.56
C GLY A 122 -5.46 -4.67 10.67
N ARG A 123 -5.81 -4.63 9.38
CA ARG A 123 -5.14 -3.75 8.40
C ARG A 123 -5.44 -2.29 8.66
N ARG A 124 -6.67 -1.98 9.05
CA ARG A 124 -7.11 -0.63 9.39
C ARG A 124 -6.27 -0.06 10.53
N GLY A 125 -5.99 -0.86 11.56
CA GLY A 125 -5.14 -0.46 12.69
C GLY A 125 -3.73 -0.08 12.23
N VAL A 126 -3.14 -0.88 11.34
CA VAL A 126 -1.80 -0.58 10.79
C VAL A 126 -1.82 0.70 9.97
N TYR A 127 -2.77 0.87 9.03
CA TYR A 127 -2.85 2.10 8.22
C TYR A 127 -3.01 3.38 9.05
N LEU A 128 -3.83 3.34 10.10
CA LEU A 128 -4.08 4.49 10.96
C LEU A 128 -2.89 4.79 11.87
N THR A 129 -2.30 3.76 12.48
CA THR A 129 -1.16 3.94 13.38
C THR A 129 0.07 4.46 12.63
N THR A 130 0.35 3.96 11.43
CA THR A 130 1.49 4.42 10.63
C THR A 130 1.32 5.87 10.18
N MET A 131 0.14 6.25 9.71
CA MET A 131 -0.18 7.64 9.39
C MET A 131 -0.03 8.57 10.59
N LEU A 132 -0.60 8.19 11.74
CA LEU A 132 -0.55 9.00 12.95
C LEU A 132 0.90 9.21 13.43
N LEU A 133 1.72 8.16 13.38
CA LEU A 133 3.12 8.23 13.79
C LEU A 133 4.00 9.01 12.80
N THR A 134 3.61 9.08 11.52
CA THR A 134 4.35 9.82 10.49
C THR A 134 4.25 11.33 10.68
N ILE A 135 3.08 11.84 11.11
CA ILE A 135 2.81 13.27 11.30
C ILE A 135 3.84 13.96 12.22
N PRO A 136 4.08 13.51 13.47
CA PRO A 136 5.01 14.18 14.37
C PRO A 136 6.46 14.11 13.88
N ILE A 137 6.86 13.04 13.18
CA ILE A 137 8.23 12.92 12.67
C ILE A 137 8.46 13.83 11.46
N MET A 138 7.44 14.04 10.62
CA MET A 138 7.50 15.03 9.55
C MET A 138 7.64 16.45 10.10
N VAL A 139 6.91 16.77 11.17
CA VAL A 139 7.07 18.06 11.87
C VAL A 139 8.48 18.18 12.47
N TRP A 140 9.00 17.12 13.10
CA TRP A 140 10.34 17.11 13.66
C TRP A 140 11.44 17.30 12.59
N THR A 141 11.21 16.76 11.39
CA THR A 141 12.13 16.94 10.25
C THR A 141 12.34 18.43 9.89
N ALA A 142 11.32 19.29 10.07
CA ALA A 142 11.43 20.73 9.80
C ALA A 142 12.32 21.49 10.81
N TYR A 143 12.49 20.94 12.02
CA TYR A 143 13.29 21.53 13.10
C TYR A 143 14.69 20.92 13.21
N SER A 144 15.01 19.91 12.41
CA SER A 144 16.30 19.22 12.48
C SER A 144 17.44 20.12 11.99
N THR A 145 18.48 20.25 12.80
CA THR A 145 19.65 21.11 12.49
C THR A 145 20.96 20.34 12.40
N SER A 146 20.99 19.10 12.93
CA SER A 146 22.18 18.24 12.91
C SER A 146 22.05 17.08 11.92
N ALA A 147 23.18 16.64 11.35
CA ALA A 147 23.22 15.46 10.50
C ALA A 147 22.75 14.19 11.25
N GLY A 148 23.12 14.04 12.53
CA GLY A 148 22.70 12.89 13.33
C GLY A 148 21.19 12.84 13.55
N GLU A 149 20.58 13.99 13.80
CA GLU A 149 19.13 14.13 13.88
C GLU A 149 18.46 13.79 12.55
N TRP A 150 19.03 14.25 11.42
CA TRP A 150 18.52 13.92 10.10
C TRP A 150 18.46 12.39 9.88
N PHE A 151 19.54 11.67 10.21
CA PHE A 151 19.54 10.21 10.12
C PHE A 151 18.49 9.58 11.07
N ALA A 152 18.35 10.08 12.29
CA ALA A 152 17.38 9.55 13.25
C ALA A 152 15.93 9.65 12.74
N HIS A 153 15.51 10.82 12.24
CA HIS A 153 14.16 10.98 11.67
C HIS A 153 13.93 10.07 10.47
N ARG A 154 14.93 9.90 9.61
CA ARG A 154 14.83 9.06 8.42
C ARG A 154 14.69 7.59 8.76
N ILE A 155 15.41 7.11 9.77
CA ILE A 155 15.26 5.75 10.29
C ILE A 155 13.85 5.55 10.84
N LEU A 156 13.35 6.49 11.65
CA LEU A 156 12.01 6.39 12.23
C LEU A 156 10.91 6.40 11.16
N ILE A 157 10.98 7.32 10.18
CA ILE A 157 10.06 7.35 9.04
C ILE A 157 10.13 6.04 8.25
N GLY A 158 11.33 5.52 7.99
CA GLY A 158 11.52 4.26 7.29
C GLY A 158 10.85 3.07 8.00
N ILE A 159 10.93 3.02 9.32
CA ILE A 159 10.30 1.95 10.11
C ILE A 159 8.78 2.08 10.12
N ILE A 160 8.25 3.32 10.17
CA ILE A 160 6.82 3.57 10.34
C ILE A 160 6.08 3.49 9.00
N VAL A 161 6.65 4.02 7.92
CA VAL A 161 5.97 4.12 6.62
C VAL A 161 6.09 2.83 5.80
N SER A 162 6.91 1.87 6.25
CA SER A 162 7.14 0.61 5.52
C SER A 162 5.89 -0.15 5.06
N PRO A 163 4.75 -0.15 5.78
CA PRO A 163 3.57 -0.91 5.33
C PRO A 163 2.98 -0.43 4.01
N ILE A 164 3.38 0.74 3.49
CA ILE A 164 2.95 1.22 2.17
C ILE A 164 3.28 0.25 1.05
N GLU A 165 4.43 -0.43 1.11
CA GLU A 165 4.90 -1.33 0.05
C GLU A 165 4.18 -2.68 0.11
N SER A 166 4.00 -3.24 1.30
CA SER A 166 3.47 -4.61 1.42
C SER A 166 1.96 -4.66 1.65
N LEU A 167 1.42 -3.78 2.51
CA LEU A 167 0.04 -3.87 2.96
C LEU A 167 -0.97 -3.51 1.86
N CYS A 168 -0.60 -2.57 0.98
CA CYS A 168 -1.43 -2.14 -0.13
C CYS A 168 -1.60 -3.27 -1.16
N GLU A 169 -0.52 -4.00 -1.46
CA GLU A 169 -0.56 -5.16 -2.34
C GLU A 169 -1.46 -6.24 -1.75
N VAL A 170 -1.26 -6.58 -0.48
CA VAL A 170 -2.06 -7.61 0.21
C VAL A 170 -3.55 -7.23 0.24
N THR A 171 -3.86 -5.94 0.39
CA THR A 171 -5.24 -5.44 0.32
C THR A 171 -5.85 -5.62 -1.07
N VAL A 172 -5.13 -5.28 -2.14
CA VAL A 172 -5.59 -5.56 -3.52
C VAL A 172 -5.75 -7.07 -3.76
N PHE A 173 -4.86 -7.87 -3.17
CA PHE A 173 -4.84 -9.33 -3.32
C PHE A 173 -6.08 -10.00 -2.72
N ASP A 174 -6.67 -9.45 -1.67
CA ASP A 174 -7.85 -10.03 -1.00
C ASP A 174 -9.18 -9.48 -1.52
N LEU A 175 -9.21 -8.28 -2.10
CA LEU A 175 -10.44 -7.67 -2.60
C LEU A 175 -10.81 -8.13 -4.02
N PHE A 176 -9.82 -8.55 -4.83
CA PHE A 176 -10.02 -8.87 -6.24
C PHE A 176 -9.60 -10.30 -6.60
N PHE A 177 -10.40 -10.89 -7.49
CA PHE A 177 -10.09 -12.18 -8.10
C PHE A 177 -8.84 -12.10 -8.98
N SER A 178 -8.16 -13.23 -9.13
CA SER A 178 -6.91 -13.38 -9.91
C SER A 178 -6.95 -12.75 -11.31
N HIS A 179 -8.09 -12.83 -12.01
CA HIS A 179 -8.23 -12.33 -13.38
C HIS A 179 -8.27 -10.80 -13.51
N ILE A 180 -8.74 -10.06 -12.49
CA ILE A 180 -8.78 -8.57 -12.51
C ILE A 180 -7.69 -7.95 -11.64
N ARG A 181 -7.10 -8.75 -10.74
CA ARG A 181 -6.09 -8.31 -9.78
C ARG A 181 -4.88 -7.64 -10.43
N GLY A 182 -4.45 -8.08 -11.62
CA GLY A 182 -3.36 -7.45 -12.35
C GLY A 182 -3.62 -5.98 -12.71
N THR A 183 -4.86 -5.63 -13.08
CA THR A 183 -5.25 -4.25 -13.42
C THR A 183 -5.22 -3.34 -12.19
N TYR A 184 -5.73 -3.81 -11.04
CA TYR A 184 -5.71 -3.02 -9.81
C TYR A 184 -4.31 -2.93 -9.19
N MET A 185 -3.47 -3.96 -9.38
CA MET A 185 -2.08 -3.93 -8.95
C MET A 185 -1.25 -2.96 -9.79
N SER A 186 -1.43 -2.95 -11.11
CA SER A 186 -0.76 -1.96 -11.98
C SER A 186 -1.23 -0.54 -11.69
N LEU A 187 -2.51 -0.33 -11.36
CA LEU A 187 -3.00 0.97 -10.92
C LEU A 187 -2.38 1.41 -9.58
N TYR A 188 -2.24 0.50 -8.62
CA TYR A 188 -1.51 0.75 -7.37
C TYR A 188 -0.09 1.25 -7.66
N VAL A 189 0.65 0.51 -8.49
CA VAL A 189 2.03 0.86 -8.87
C VAL A 189 2.08 2.22 -9.59
N ALA A 190 1.14 2.49 -10.49
CA ALA A 190 1.04 3.78 -11.17
C ALA A 190 0.81 4.94 -10.19
N ILE A 191 -0.01 4.74 -9.15
CA ILE A 191 -0.27 5.73 -8.10
C ILE A 191 0.96 5.90 -7.19
N LEU A 192 1.64 4.81 -6.84
CA LEU A 192 2.87 4.84 -6.03
C LEU A 192 3.95 5.68 -6.73
N PHE A 193 4.26 5.39 -8.00
CA PHE A 193 5.20 6.18 -8.78
C PHE A 193 4.67 7.59 -9.07
N GLY A 194 3.39 7.72 -9.39
CA GLY A 194 2.75 9.02 -9.63
C GLY A 194 2.87 9.96 -8.43
N SER A 195 2.73 9.43 -7.21
CA SER A 195 2.89 10.21 -5.98
C SER A 195 4.32 10.75 -5.82
N ASN A 196 5.34 9.92 -6.12
CA ASN A 196 6.75 10.31 -6.09
C ASN A 196 7.13 11.36 -7.14
N PHE A 197 6.45 11.41 -8.29
CA PHE A 197 6.67 12.46 -9.29
C PHE A 197 5.90 13.75 -8.99
N LEU A 198 4.71 13.63 -8.39
CA LEU A 198 3.89 14.79 -8.05
C LEU A 198 4.45 15.57 -6.85
N ALA A 199 5.07 14.88 -5.88
CA ALA A 199 5.55 15.55 -4.67
C ALA A 199 6.66 16.58 -4.93
N PRO A 200 7.72 16.28 -5.71
CA PRO A 200 8.76 17.26 -6.03
C PRO A 200 8.22 18.50 -6.74
N LEU A 201 7.18 18.33 -7.57
CA LEU A 201 6.52 19.41 -8.29
C LEU A 201 5.78 20.36 -7.33
N VAL A 202 5.00 19.80 -6.40
CA VAL A 202 4.31 20.61 -5.38
C VAL A 202 5.32 21.22 -4.40
N ALA A 203 6.33 20.46 -3.99
CA ALA A 203 7.40 20.91 -3.10
C ALA A 203 8.17 22.10 -3.67
N GLY A 204 8.54 22.06 -4.95
CA GLY A 204 9.30 23.13 -5.60
C GLY A 204 8.54 24.45 -5.57
N TRP A 205 7.27 24.42 -6.01
CA TRP A 205 6.43 25.62 -6.01
C TRP A 205 6.18 26.19 -4.60
N PHE A 206 5.97 25.32 -3.61
CA PHE A 206 5.77 25.75 -2.23
C PHE A 206 7.03 26.29 -1.58
N ASN A 207 8.19 25.69 -1.89
CA ASN A 207 9.49 26.11 -1.37
C ASN A 207 9.87 27.51 -1.86
N ASP A 208 9.62 27.82 -3.14
CA ASP A 208 9.88 29.15 -3.70
C ASP A 208 9.04 30.24 -3.00
N ALA A 209 7.84 29.91 -2.51
CA ALA A 209 6.93 30.85 -1.86
C ALA A 209 7.15 31.00 -0.34
N PHE A 210 7.34 29.89 0.39
CA PHE A 210 7.33 29.85 1.86
C PHE A 210 8.58 29.23 2.50
N GLY A 211 9.50 28.72 1.69
CA GLY A 211 10.75 28.10 2.13
C GLY A 211 10.60 26.63 2.58
N TRP A 212 11.76 26.01 2.80
CA TRP A 212 11.87 24.56 2.97
C TRP A 212 11.18 23.99 4.21
N ARG A 213 11.21 24.72 5.33
CA ARG A 213 10.61 24.30 6.60
C ARG A 213 9.09 24.19 6.48
N TRP A 214 8.47 25.17 5.79
CA TRP A 214 7.04 25.16 5.54
C TRP A 214 6.61 24.04 4.60
N THR A 215 7.43 23.69 3.60
CA THR A 215 7.16 22.54 2.73
C THR A 215 7.08 21.22 3.50
N MET A 216 7.89 21.03 4.55
CA MET A 216 7.81 19.85 5.42
C MET A 216 6.53 19.85 6.28
N HIS A 217 6.13 21.00 6.81
CA HIS A 217 4.85 21.13 7.52
C HIS A 217 3.65 20.89 6.61
N PHE A 218 3.73 21.33 5.35
CA PHE A 218 2.72 21.04 4.35
C PHE A 218 2.56 19.53 4.10
N GLY A 219 3.67 18.79 4.03
CA GLY A 219 3.65 17.33 3.99
C GLY A 219 2.95 16.70 5.20
N ALA A 220 3.22 17.22 6.41
CA ALA A 220 2.55 16.77 7.62
C ALA A 220 1.03 17.05 7.61
N ILE A 221 0.60 18.19 7.07
CA ILE A 221 -0.81 18.55 6.90
C ILE A 221 -1.51 17.60 5.93
N ILE A 222 -0.87 17.28 4.79
CA ILE A 222 -1.40 16.28 3.84
C ILE A 222 -1.59 14.94 4.53
N CYS A 223 -0.57 14.45 5.26
CA CYS A 223 -0.70 13.22 6.04
C CYS A 223 -1.83 13.28 7.07
N ALA A 224 -2.01 14.41 7.77
CA ALA A 224 -3.08 14.59 8.74
C ALA A 224 -4.47 14.57 8.09
N ILE A 225 -4.64 15.20 6.93
CA ILE A 225 -5.90 15.17 6.18
C ILE A 225 -6.18 13.74 5.69
N CYS A 226 -5.18 13.07 5.12
CA CYS A 226 -5.31 11.68 4.70
C CYS A 226 -5.65 10.76 5.88
N PHE A 227 -5.04 10.98 7.05
CA PHE A 227 -5.38 10.25 8.28
C PHE A 227 -6.85 10.44 8.67
N LEU A 228 -7.37 11.66 8.65
CA LEU A 228 -8.78 11.92 8.97
C LEU A 228 -9.72 11.23 7.97
N VAL A 229 -9.41 11.30 6.68
CA VAL A 229 -10.22 10.63 5.65
C VAL A 229 -10.18 9.11 5.85
N LEU A 230 -9.01 8.54 6.09
CA LEU A 230 -8.86 7.11 6.39
C LEU A 230 -9.60 6.73 7.67
N PHE A 231 -9.56 7.57 8.70
CA PHE A 231 -10.23 7.29 9.97
C PHE A 231 -11.75 7.14 9.80
N PHE A 232 -12.38 8.02 9.03
CA PHE A 232 -13.84 8.00 8.80
C PHE A 232 -14.28 7.00 7.72
N PHE A 233 -13.52 6.83 6.64
CA PHE A 233 -13.97 6.08 5.46
C PHE A 233 -13.34 4.69 5.31
N MET A 234 -12.24 4.38 6.01
CA MET A 234 -11.62 3.06 5.89
C MET A 234 -12.38 2.02 6.72
N GLU A 235 -13.04 1.10 6.02
CA GLU A 235 -13.62 -0.10 6.61
C GLU A 235 -12.55 -1.20 6.76
N GLU A 236 -12.74 -2.08 7.73
CA GLU A 236 -11.79 -3.16 8.02
C GLU A 236 -11.91 -4.29 7.00
N THR A 237 -10.81 -4.61 6.30
CA THR A 237 -10.79 -5.57 5.18
C THR A 237 -10.31 -6.97 5.57
N MET A 238 -10.08 -7.25 6.85
CA MET A 238 -9.63 -8.58 7.29
C MET A 238 -10.80 -9.55 7.44
N TYR A 239 -10.69 -10.68 6.74
CA TYR A 239 -11.59 -11.82 6.90
C TYR A 239 -10.74 -13.09 7.02
N PHE A 240 -10.80 -13.73 8.19
CA PHE A 240 -10.14 -15.01 8.42
C PHE A 240 -10.95 -16.10 7.74
N ARG A 241 -10.47 -16.58 6.59
CA ARG A 241 -10.96 -17.85 6.02
C ARG A 241 -10.47 -18.97 6.92
N GLY A 242 -11.37 -19.60 7.67
CA GLY A 242 -11.07 -20.82 8.40
C GLY A 242 -10.52 -21.87 7.44
N ALA A 243 -9.39 -22.48 7.81
CA ALA A 243 -8.79 -23.60 7.09
C ALA A 243 -9.63 -24.87 7.25
N SER A 244 -10.85 -24.90 6.70
CA SER A 244 -11.77 -26.03 6.81
C SER A 244 -12.24 -26.57 5.47
N LEU A 245 -11.47 -26.39 4.39
CA LEU A 245 -11.75 -27.00 3.07
C LEU A 245 -10.49 -27.60 2.42
N GLU A 246 -9.52 -28.04 3.22
CA GLU A 246 -8.49 -28.99 2.80
C GLU A 246 -8.73 -30.31 3.55
N SER A 247 -9.80 -31.01 3.18
CA SER A 247 -9.99 -32.44 3.43
C SER A 247 -10.80 -33.05 2.30
#